data_AF-A0A928W3Q8-F1
#
_entry.id   AF-A0A928W3Q8-F1
#
_cell.length_a   1.000
_cell.length_b   1.000
_cell.length_c   1.000
_cell.angle_alpha   90.00
_cell.angle_beta   90.00
_cell.angle_gamma   90.00
#
_symmetry.space_group_name_H-M   'P 1'
#
loop_
_entity.id
_entity.type
_entity.pdbx_description
1 polymer ?
#
loop_
_entity_poly.entity_id
_entity_poly.type
_entity_poly.pdbx_seq_one_letter_code
_entity_poly.pdbx_strand_id
1 'polypeptide(L)'
;MNNLDFLANTLGILAAIASLFALSTTLSKLLKLPFDRRFIWRVARLGLMSTISLGLIHGLLMTQKEELNFWDINTYWVYLGGLFALNLFLVQAAIATELKSDSKLLIYLSYGALFLLACHLGQRIIPLF
;
A
#
# COMPACT_ATOMS: atom_id res chain seq x y z
N MET A 1 1.36 -18.80 17.21
CA MET A 1 0.70 -17.79 16.36
C MET A 1 -0.69 -18.31 16.07
N ASN A 2 -1.72 -17.53 16.38
CA ASN A 2 -3.07 -17.89 15.96
C ASN A 2 -3.15 -17.91 14.42
N ASN A 3 -3.98 -18.79 13.85
CA ASN A 3 -4.16 -18.87 12.39
C ASN A 3 -4.49 -17.50 11.76
N LEU A 4 -5.17 -16.65 12.52
CA LEU A 4 -5.52 -15.28 12.15
C LEU A 4 -4.30 -14.36 12.03
N ASP A 5 -3.32 -14.47 12.94
CA ASP A 5 -2.07 -13.68 12.87
C ASP A 5 -1.23 -14.05 11.66
N PHE A 6 -1.13 -15.36 11.40
CA PHE A 6 -0.38 -15.87 10.25
C PHE A 6 -1.01 -15.39 8.94
N LEU A 7 -2.34 -15.50 8.83
CA LEU A 7 -3.08 -15.04 7.67
C LEU A 7 -2.96 -13.52 7.48
N ALA A 8 -3.15 -12.73 8.54
CA ALA A 8 -3.02 -11.28 8.49
C ALA A 8 -1.62 -10.86 8.01
N ASN A 9 -0.56 -11.44 8.58
CA ASN A 9 0.82 -11.12 8.16
C ASN A 9 1.07 -11.54 6.71
N THR A 10 0.60 -12.71 6.29
CA THR A 10 0.76 -13.19 4.91
C THR A 10 0.08 -12.25 3.91
N LEU A 11 -1.16 -11.83 4.21
CA LEU A 11 -1.89 -10.86 3.38
C LEU A 11 -1.21 -9.50 3.35
N GLY A 12 -0.64 -9.04 4.48
CA GLY A 12 0.12 -7.80 4.54
C GLY A 12 1.37 -7.83 3.65
N ILE A 13 2.12 -8.95 3.68
CA ILE A 13 3.30 -9.14 2.81
C ILE A 13 2.88 -9.19 1.34
N LEU A 14 1.82 -9.94 1.00
CA LEU A 14 1.31 -10.01 -0.37
C LEU A 14 0.82 -8.64 -0.86
N ALA A 15 0.16 -7.85 0.00
CA ALA A 15 -0.26 -6.48 -0.31
C ALA A 15 0.95 -5.57 -0.57
N ALA A 16 2.01 -5.70 0.24
CA ALA A 16 3.26 -4.97 0.04
C ALA A 16 3.93 -5.33 -1.29
N ILE A 17 3.99 -6.62 -1.65
CA ILE A 17 4.52 -7.05 -2.96
C ILE A 17 3.64 -6.53 -4.10
N ALA A 18 2.32 -6.63 -3.97
CA ALA A 18 1.36 -6.10 -4.94
C ALA A 18 1.55 -4.59 -5.16
N SER A 19 1.90 -3.85 -4.10
CA SER A 19 2.08 -2.40 -4.17
C SER A 19 3.26 -1.98 -5.05
N LEU A 20 4.29 -2.83 -5.18
CA LEU A 20 5.40 -2.58 -6.11
C LEU A 20 4.91 -2.56 -7.56
N PHE A 21 3.96 -3.45 -7.88
CA PHE A 21 3.30 -3.45 -9.19
C PHE A 21 2.36 -2.26 -9.34
N ALA A 22 1.62 -1.87 -8.29
CA ALA A 22 0.76 -0.69 -8.29
C ALA A 22 1.56 0.59 -8.62
N LEU A 23 2.78 0.69 -8.10
CA LEU A 23 3.69 1.81 -8.27
C LEU A 23 4.58 1.70 -9.52
N SER A 24 4.35 0.71 -10.39
CA SER A 24 5.19 0.44 -11.57
C SER A 24 5.33 1.63 -12.54
N THR A 25 4.30 2.46 -12.67
CA THR A 25 4.35 3.71 -13.46
C THR A 25 5.41 4.68 -12.94
N THR A 26 5.44 4.87 -11.63
CA THR A 26 6.40 5.75 -10.94
C THR A 26 7.79 5.13 -10.93
N LEU A 27 7.91 3.82 -10.65
CA LEU A 27 9.19 3.11 -10.68
C LEU A 27 9.84 3.11 -12.06
N SER A 28 9.06 2.87 -13.12
CA SER A 28 9.57 2.92 -14.50
C SER A 28 10.11 4.29 -14.86
N LYS A 29 9.45 5.37 -14.44
CA LYS A 29 9.92 6.73 -14.68
C LYS A 29 11.17 7.07 -13.87
N LEU A 30 11.21 6.67 -12.60
CA LEU A 30 12.34 6.90 -11.69
C LEU A 30 13.60 6.18 -12.18
N LEU A 31 13.46 4.90 -12.56
CA LEU A 31 14.55 4.03 -12.98
C LEU A 31 14.83 4.10 -14.49
N LYS A 32 14.08 4.92 -15.25
CA LYS A 32 14.18 5.06 -16.71
C LYS A 32 14.13 3.71 -17.46
N LEU A 33 13.21 2.83 -17.03
CA LEU A 33 13.10 1.48 -17.59
C LEU A 33 12.48 1.52 -19.01
N PRO A 34 13.03 0.77 -19.98
CA PRO A 34 12.59 0.79 -21.38
C PRO A 34 11.37 -0.12 -21.63
N PHE A 35 10.34 -0.03 -20.78
CA PHE A 35 9.12 -0.84 -20.93
C PHE A 35 8.03 -0.10 -21.72
N ASP A 36 7.19 -0.86 -22.43
CA ASP A 36 6.01 -0.31 -23.11
C ASP A 36 5.04 0.31 -22.09
N ARG A 37 4.61 1.54 -22.37
CA ARG A 37 3.66 2.29 -21.56
C ARG A 37 2.37 1.51 -21.32
N ARG A 38 1.82 0.80 -22.32
CA ARG A 38 0.57 0.03 -22.14
C ARG A 38 0.76 -1.13 -21.17
N PHE A 39 1.90 -1.82 -21.26
CA PHE A 39 2.25 -2.90 -20.35
C PHE A 39 2.35 -2.39 -18.90
N ILE A 40 3.09 -1.31 -18.67
CA ILE A 40 3.23 -0.70 -17.34
C ILE A 40 1.85 -0.34 -16.75
N TRP A 41 0.96 0.26 -17.54
CA TRP A 41 -0.37 0.63 -17.07
C TRP A 41 -1.26 -0.57 -16.71
N ARG A 42 -1.15 -1.69 -17.44
CA ARG A 42 -1.86 -2.93 -17.10
C ARG A 42 -1.35 -3.51 -15.79
N VAL A 43 -0.03 -3.56 -15.62
CA VAL A 43 0.61 -4.02 -14.39
C VAL A 43 0.23 -3.13 -13.20
N ALA A 44 0.25 -1.81 -13.37
CA ALA A 44 -0.18 -0.86 -12.35
C ALA A 44 -1.63 -1.08 -11.91
N ARG A 45 -2.54 -1.32 -12.85
CA ARG A 45 -3.96 -1.57 -12.54
C ARG A 45 -4.15 -2.86 -11.75
N LEU A 46 -3.52 -3.96 -12.16
CA LEU A 46 -3.59 -5.24 -11.45
C LEU A 46 -2.94 -5.15 -10.06
N GLY A 47 -1.83 -4.41 -9.97
CA GLY A 47 -1.18 -4.09 -8.71
C GLY A 47 -2.11 -3.33 -7.77
N LEU A 48 -2.73 -2.24 -8.24
CA LEU A 48 -3.68 -1.45 -7.45
C LEU A 48 -4.85 -2.29 -6.93
N MET A 49 -5.49 -3.09 -7.80
CA MET A 49 -6.60 -3.96 -7.39
C MET A 49 -6.17 -4.96 -6.32
N SER A 50 -5.00 -5.58 -6.51
CA SER A 50 -4.46 -6.56 -5.56
C SER A 50 -4.07 -5.90 -4.23
N THR A 51 -3.36 -4.77 -4.26
CA THR A 51 -2.93 -4.02 -3.07
C THR A 51 -4.13 -3.57 -2.23
N ILE A 52 -5.15 -3.01 -2.87
CA ILE A 52 -6.35 -2.55 -2.16
C ILE A 52 -7.09 -3.72 -1.53
N SER A 53 -7.32 -4.80 -2.30
CA SER A 53 -8.08 -5.97 -1.82
C SER A 53 -7.36 -6.67 -0.66
N LEU A 54 -6.07 -6.96 -0.84
CA LEU A 54 -5.25 -7.62 0.19
C LEU A 54 -5.03 -6.71 1.40
N GLY A 55 -4.79 -5.42 1.18
CA GLY A 55 -4.59 -4.42 2.22
C GLY A 55 -5.83 -4.21 3.09
N LEU A 56 -7.02 -4.19 2.48
CA LEU A 56 -8.31 -4.13 3.20
C LEU A 56 -8.50 -5.36 4.10
N ILE A 57 -8.31 -6.56 3.55
CA ILE A 57 -8.48 -7.80 4.33
C ILE A 57 -7.43 -7.86 5.44
N HIS A 58 -6.17 -7.51 5.14
CA HIS A 58 -5.10 -7.39 6.13
C HIS A 58 -5.49 -6.45 7.27
N GLY A 59 -5.89 -5.21 6.95
CA GLY A 59 -6.30 -4.22 7.94
C GLY A 59 -7.47 -4.70 8.80
N LEU A 60 -8.49 -5.31 8.17
CA LEU A 60 -9.64 -5.86 8.87
C LEU A 60 -9.23 -6.96 9.87
N LEU A 61 -8.42 -7.93 9.45
CA LEU A 61 -7.95 -9.00 10.34
C LEU A 61 -7.10 -8.43 11.48
N MET A 62 -6.29 -7.40 11.21
CA MET A 62 -5.51 -6.75 12.25
C MET A 62 -6.42 -6.13 13.32
N THR A 63 -7.55 -5.52 12.96
CA THR A 63 -8.53 -4.98 13.93
C THR A 63 -9.27 -6.02 14.79
N GLN A 64 -9.22 -7.30 14.41
CA GLN A 64 -9.91 -8.38 15.13
C GLN A 64 -9.05 -9.03 16.22
N LYS A 65 -7.82 -8.55 16.43
CA LYS A 65 -6.94 -9.09 17.48
C LYS A 65 -7.41 -8.62 18.85
N GLU A 66 -7.58 -9.57 19.77
CA GLU A 66 -8.07 -9.33 21.13
C GLU A 66 -7.14 -8.42 21.96
N GLU A 67 -5.85 -8.37 21.62
CA GLU A 67 -4.81 -7.62 22.34
C GLU A 67 -4.57 -6.20 21.79
N LEU A 68 -5.46 -5.67 20.95
CA LEU A 68 -5.29 -4.34 20.39
C LEU A 68 -5.53 -3.24 21.42
N ASN A 69 -4.47 -2.49 21.75
CA ASN A 69 -4.57 -1.28 22.55
C ASN A 69 -4.31 -0.02 21.71
N PHE A 70 -5.37 0.65 21.26
CA PHE A 70 -5.24 1.91 20.49
C PHE A 70 -4.82 3.12 21.35
N TRP A 71 -4.76 2.99 22.68
CA TRP A 71 -4.19 4.01 23.55
C TRP A 71 -2.66 3.97 23.59
N ASP A 72 -2.08 2.85 23.18
CA ASP A 72 -0.65 2.75 22.93
C ASP A 72 -0.30 3.49 21.63
N ILE A 73 0.56 4.50 21.75
CA ILE A 73 0.89 5.41 20.65
C ILE A 73 1.53 4.66 19.47
N ASN A 74 2.28 3.59 19.75
CA ASN A 74 3.00 2.82 18.74
C ASN A 74 2.01 1.97 17.93
N THR A 75 1.12 1.28 18.64
CA THR A 75 0.00 0.56 18.03
C THR A 75 -0.86 1.51 17.19
N TYR A 76 -1.22 2.68 17.72
CA TYR A 76 -2.01 3.67 16.99
C TYR A 76 -1.35 4.09 15.67
N TRP A 77 -0.06 4.48 15.68
CA TRP A 77 0.62 4.97 14.49
C TRP A 77 0.82 3.89 13.42
N VAL A 78 1.05 2.63 13.80
CA VAL A 78 1.17 1.52 12.83
C VAL A 78 -0.13 1.36 12.05
N TYR A 79 -1.28 1.34 12.73
CA TYR A 79 -2.58 1.19 12.07
C TYR A 79 -2.93 2.42 11.24
N LEU A 80 -2.67 3.62 11.76
CA LEU A 80 -2.93 4.87 11.05
C LEU A 80 -2.09 5.00 9.79
N GLY A 81 -0.80 4.61 9.84
CA GLY A 81 0.09 4.58 8.68
C GLY A 81 -0.42 3.65 7.57
N GLY A 82 -0.87 2.45 7.94
CA GLY A 82 -1.48 1.50 7.01
C GLY A 82 -2.77 2.04 6.38
N LEU A 83 -3.63 2.67 7.19
CA LEU A 83 -4.88 3.28 6.72
C LEU A 83 -4.64 4.43 5.74
N PHE A 84 -3.68 5.33 6.02
CA PHE A 84 -3.36 6.41 5.10
C PHE A 84 -2.73 5.92 3.81
N ALA A 85 -1.83 4.93 3.87
CA ALA A 85 -1.26 4.30 2.67
C ALA A 85 -2.36 3.67 1.79
N LEU A 86 -3.29 2.93 2.40
CA LEU A 86 -4.43 2.33 1.70
C LEU A 86 -5.32 3.38 1.03
N ASN A 87 -5.61 4.49 1.72
CA ASN A 87 -6.39 5.59 1.15
C ASN A 87 -5.69 6.23 -0.05
N LEU A 88 -4.36 6.40 -0.03
CA LEU A 88 -3.63 6.90 -1.20
C LEU A 88 -3.74 5.95 -2.40
N PHE A 89 -3.66 4.63 -2.19
CA PHE A 89 -3.88 3.66 -3.26
C PHE A 89 -5.31 3.70 -3.80
N LEU A 90 -6.33 3.87 -2.94
CA LEU A 90 -7.72 4.06 -3.36
C LEU A 90 -7.90 5.32 -4.21
N VAL A 91 -7.34 6.46 -3.78
CA VAL A 91 -7.36 7.71 -4.55
C VAL A 91 -6.64 7.53 -5.88
N GLN A 92 -5.50 6.83 -5.90
CA GLN A 92 -4.76 6.53 -7.11
C GLN A 92 -5.58 5.67 -8.08
N ALA A 93 -6.30 4.66 -7.57
CA ALA A 93 -7.19 3.83 -8.37
C ALA A 93 -8.35 4.64 -8.98
N ALA A 94 -8.98 5.51 -8.19
CA ALA A 94 -10.07 6.38 -8.66
C ALA A 94 -9.60 7.37 -9.74
N ILE A 95 -8.44 8.01 -9.55
CA ILE A 95 -7.87 8.92 -10.55
C ILE A 95 -7.49 8.16 -11.83
N ALA A 96 -6.97 6.94 -11.70
CA ALA A 96 -6.62 6.09 -12.83
C ALA A 96 -7.83 5.64 -13.67
N THR A 97 -9.04 5.63 -13.09
CA THR A 97 -10.28 5.26 -13.79
C THR A 97 -11.04 6.46 -14.37
N GLU A 98 -11.09 7.60 -13.67
CA GLU A 98 -12.07 8.66 -13.96
C GLU A 98 -11.52 9.96 -14.57
N LEU A 99 -10.22 10.28 -14.47
CA LEU A 99 -9.72 11.56 -14.99
C LEU A 99 -8.84 11.35 -16.22
N LYS A 100 -8.92 12.28 -17.17
CA LYS A 100 -7.79 12.58 -18.08
C LYS A 100 -6.53 12.55 -17.23
N SER A 101 -5.75 11.46 -17.31
CA SER A 101 -4.80 11.11 -16.26
C SER A 101 -3.82 12.26 -16.07
N ASP A 102 -3.95 13.01 -14.98
CA ASP A 102 -2.88 13.91 -14.60
C ASP A 102 -1.74 13.03 -14.10
N SER A 103 -0.89 12.65 -15.05
CA SER A 103 0.26 11.80 -14.80
C SER A 103 1.21 12.40 -13.77
N LYS A 104 1.25 13.73 -13.61
CA LYS A 104 2.06 14.37 -12.57
C LYS A 104 1.43 14.11 -11.21
N LEU A 105 0.13 14.35 -11.05
CA LEU A 105 -0.58 14.10 -9.80
C LEU A 105 -0.46 12.63 -9.36
N LEU A 106 -0.64 11.68 -10.27
CA LEU A 106 -0.48 10.24 -10.00
C LEU A 106 0.93 9.88 -9.51
N ILE A 107 1.96 10.51 -10.06
CA ILE A 107 3.34 10.31 -9.63
C ILE A 107 3.56 10.88 -8.22
N TYR A 108 3.06 12.07 -7.93
CA TYR A 108 3.16 12.66 -6.59
C TYR A 108 2.42 11.81 -5.53
N LEU A 109 1.21 11.35 -5.84
CA LEU A 109 0.46 10.44 -4.97
C LEU A 109 1.21 9.12 -4.78
N SER A 110 1.85 8.60 -5.82
CA SER A 110 2.68 7.39 -5.73
C SER A 110 3.87 7.58 -4.78
N TYR A 111 4.52 8.75 -4.79
CA TYR A 111 5.61 9.04 -3.83
C TYR A 111 5.09 9.10 -2.40
N GLY A 112 3.93 9.72 -2.18
CA GLY A 112 3.27 9.71 -0.86
C GLY A 112 2.91 8.29 -0.40
N ALA A 113 2.34 7.48 -1.30
CA ALA A 113 1.98 6.09 -1.00
C ALA A 113 3.21 5.24 -0.68
N LEU A 114 4.30 5.40 -1.46
CA LEU A 114 5.56 4.70 -1.22
C LEU A 114 6.18 5.10 0.12
N PHE A 115 6.19 6.40 0.45
CA PHE A 115 6.72 6.90 1.72
C PHE A 115 5.94 6.34 2.91
N LEU A 116 4.60 6.45 2.89
CA LEU A 116 3.77 5.93 3.97
C LEU A 116 3.86 4.41 4.11
N LEU A 117 3.92 3.68 2.99
CA LEU A 117 4.12 2.24 3.00
C LEU A 117 5.49 1.87 3.62
N ALA A 118 6.54 2.59 3.26
CA ALA A 118 7.87 2.39 3.85
C ALA A 118 7.87 2.67 5.36
N CYS A 119 7.19 3.73 5.81
CA CYS A 119 7.01 3.99 7.24
C CYS A 119 6.23 2.87 7.94
N HIS A 120 5.09 2.45 7.37
CA HIS A 120 4.25 1.39 7.93
C HIS A 120 4.99 0.05 8.06
N LEU A 121 5.77 -0.33 7.04
CA LEU A 121 6.61 -1.53 7.08
C LEU A 121 7.82 -1.36 8.01
N GLY A 122 8.42 -0.17 8.01
CA GLY A 122 9.62 0.17 8.80
C GLY A 122 9.36 0.18 10.30
N GLN A 123 8.18 0.59 10.74
CA GLN A 123 7.77 0.57 12.16
C GLN A 123 7.81 -0.83 12.78
N ARG A 124 7.73 -1.89 11.97
CA ARG A 124 7.93 -3.28 12.44
C ARG A 124 9.40 -3.65 12.65
N ILE A 125 10.33 -2.97 11.98
CA ILE A 125 11.77 -3.30 11.96
C ILE A 125 12.52 -2.40 12.94
N ILE A 126 12.18 -1.12 12.97
CA ILE A 126 12.75 -0.12 13.87
C ILE A 126 11.56 0.51 14.61
N PRO A 127 11.29 0.12 15.87
CA PRO A 127 10.35 0.83 16.71
C PRO A 127 10.98 2.18 17.07
N LEU A 128 10.87 3.14 16.16
CA LEU A 128 11.18 4.53 16.46
C LEU A 128 9.91 5.11 17.08
N PHE A 129 10.02 5.30 18.40
CA PHE A 129 8.97 5.62 19.37
C PHE A 129 8.10 4.42 19.72
#